data_AF-A0ABD0Q1H9-F1
#
_entry.id   AF-A0ABD0Q1H9-F1
#
_cell.length_a   1.000
_cell.length_b   1.000
_cell.length_c   1.000
_cell.angle_alpha   90.00
_cell.angle_beta   90.00
_cell.angle_gamma   90.00
#
_symmetry.space_group_name_H-M   'P 1'
#
loop_
_entity.id
_entity.type
_entity.pdbx_description
1 polymer ?
#
loop_
_entity_poly.entity_id
_entity_poly.type
_entity_poly.pdbx_seq_one_letter_code
_entity_poly.pdbx_strand_id
1 'polypeptide(L)' 'IPSLSHSVISQTSFRAEYKSSGGPSVFQKPVKFQVDISFSEGERERERERDRDGQKDYGIYSVTFSLIS' A
#
# COMPACT_ATOMS: atom_id res chain seq x y z
N ILE A 1 14.29 -0.91 -3.52
CA ILE A 1 14.79 0.41 -3.96
C ILE A 1 16.05 0.70 -3.18
N PRO A 2 17.21 0.98 -3.82
CA PRO A 2 18.42 1.38 -3.10
C PRO A 2 18.11 2.54 -2.15
N SER A 3 18.72 2.56 -0.97
CA SER A 3 18.49 3.56 0.10
C SER A 3 17.06 3.70 0.64
N LEU A 4 16.16 2.76 0.31
CA LEU A 4 14.86 2.59 0.96
C LEU A 4 14.92 1.50 2.03
N SER A 5 14.53 1.85 3.26
CA SER A 5 14.28 0.90 4.35
C SER A 5 12.77 0.81 4.63
N HIS A 6 12.27 -0.38 4.98
CA HIS A 6 10.86 -0.58 5.30
C HIS A 6 10.67 -1.49 6.52
N SER A 7 9.51 -1.37 7.16
CA SER A 7 9.06 -2.21 8.27
C SER A 7 7.63 -2.68 8.06
N VAL A 8 7.33 -3.91 8.47
CA VAL A 8 5.97 -4.45 8.49
C VAL A 8 5.25 -3.95 9.74
N ILE A 9 4.11 -3.29 9.58
CA ILE A 9 3.29 -2.77 10.69
C ILE A 9 2.13 -3.72 10.98
N SER A 10 1.51 -4.23 9.92
CA SER A 10 0.44 -5.24 10.00
C SER A 10 0.52 -6.16 8.78
N GLN A 11 -0.35 -7.17 8.70
CA GLN A 11 -0.45 -8.02 7.52
C GLN A 11 -0.70 -7.25 6.21
N THR A 12 -1.35 -6.08 6.30
CA THR A 12 -1.75 -5.26 5.15
C THR A 12 -1.18 -3.85 5.19
N SER A 13 -0.24 -3.54 6.11
CA SER A 13 0.29 -2.19 6.30
C SER A 13 1.80 -2.19 6.49
N PHE A 14 2.46 -1.22 5.84
CA PHE A 14 3.91 -1.06 5.82
C PHE A 14 4.28 0.40 6.05
N ARG A 15 5.47 0.61 6.60
CA ARG A 15 6.09 1.93 6.66
C ARG A 15 7.41 1.90 5.94
N ALA A 16 7.69 2.95 5.16
CA ALA A 16 8.92 3.08 4.40
C ALA A 16 9.58 4.44 4.64
N GLU A 17 10.90 4.43 4.61
CA GLU A 17 11.75 5.60 4.65
C GLU A 17 12.73 5.54 3.48
N TYR A 18 12.71 6.58 2.65
CA TYR A 18 13.60 6.73 1.51
C TYR A 18 14.61 7.86 1.77
N LYS A 19 15.89 7.49 1.79
CA LYS A 19 17.01 8.44 1.91
C LYS A 19 17.57 8.71 0.51
N SER A 20 17.43 9.94 0.00
CA SER A 20 18.03 10.29 -1.29
C SER A 20 19.56 10.22 -1.21
N SER A 21 20.21 9.52 -2.14
CA SER A 21 21.67 9.31 -2.17
C SER A 21 22.43 10.45 -2.87
N GLY A 22 21.90 11.66 -2.89
CA GLY A 22 22.22 12.67 -3.91
C GLY A 22 22.97 13.94 -3.49
N GLY A 23 23.28 14.21 -2.22
CA GLY A 23 24.04 15.44 -1.93
C GLY A 23 24.53 15.64 -0.49
N PRO A 24 25.52 16.54 -0.27
CA PRO A 24 26.15 16.82 1.02
C PRO A 24 25.26 17.65 1.98
N SER A 25 23.95 17.58 1.82
CA SER A 25 23.04 18.48 2.52
C SER A 25 22.44 17.80 3.74
N VAL A 26 22.88 18.25 4.92
CA VAL A 26 22.23 17.99 6.22
C VAL A 26 20.74 18.40 6.26
N PHE A 27 20.23 19.02 5.19
CA PHE A 27 18.84 19.43 4.99
C PHE A 27 18.03 18.49 4.09
N GLN A 28 18.60 17.39 3.58
CA GLN A 28 17.82 16.36 2.88
C GLN A 28 17.05 15.51 3.90
N LYS A 29 15.84 15.97 4.23
CA LYS A 29 14.91 15.20 5.07
C LYS A 29 14.50 13.92 4.32
N PRO A 30 14.62 12.74 4.95
CA PRO A 30 14.21 11.49 4.33
C PRO A 30 12.70 11.48 4.11
N VAL A 31 12.26 10.93 2.97
CA VAL A 31 10.84 10.81 2.64
C VAL A 31 10.27 9.62 3.41
N LYS A 32 9.26 9.86 4.24
CA LYS A 32 8.57 8.81 4.99
C LYS A 32 7.15 8.67 4.51
N PHE A 33 6.71 7.44 4.27
CA PHE A 33 5.35 7.16 3.86
C PHE A 33 4.85 5.84 4.44
N GLN A 34 3.54 5.73 4.54
CA GLN A 34 2.83 4.50 4.88
C GLN A 34 2.22 3.91 3.61
N VAL A 35 2.15 2.59 3.54
CA VAL A 35 1.49 1.83 2.48
C VAL A 35 0.45 0.95 3.12
N ASP A 36 -0.79 1.05 2.68
CA ASP A 36 -1.90 0.23 3.16
C ASP A 36 -2.56 -0.50 1.99
N ILE A 37 -2.83 -1.79 2.19
CA ILE A 37 -3.57 -2.64 1.27
C ILE A 37 -4.97 -2.83 1.83
N SER A 38 -5.99 -2.49 1.05
CA SER A 38 -7.39 -2.68 1.44
C SER A 38 -8.16 -3.43 0.36
N PHE A 39 -9.09 -4.27 0.80
CA PHE A 39 -10.03 -4.94 -0.09
C PHE A 39 -11.24 -4.04 -0.32
N SER A 40 -11.68 -3.90 -1.58
CA SER A 40 -12.84 -3.09 -1.92
C SER A 40 -14.13 -3.87 -1.67
N GLU A 41 -14.87 -3.51 -0.62
CA GLU A 41 -16.12 -4.19 -0.25
C GLU A 41 -17.26 -4.03 -1.27
N GLY A 42 -17.16 -3.09 -2.22
CA GLY A 42 -18.16 -2.87 -3.27
C GLY A 42 -18.40 -4.07 -4.21
N GLU A 43 -17.56 -5.11 -4.12
CA GLU A 43 -17.78 -6.39 -4.79
C GLU A 43 -18.35 -7.49 -3.88
N ARG A 44 -18.30 -7.37 -2.54
CA ARG A 44 -18.94 -8.35 -1.64
C ARG A 44 -20.46 -8.40 -1.81
N GLU A 45 -21.08 -7.24 -2.10
CA GLU A 45 -22.51 -7.17 -2.40
C GLU A 45 -22.84 -7.74 -3.79
N ARG A 46 -21.92 -7.60 -4.76
CA ARG A 46 -22.06 -8.18 -6.11
C ARG A 46 -21.79 -9.68 -6.14
N GLU A 47 -20.89 -10.19 -5.30
CA GLU A 47 -20.61 -11.63 -5.12
C GLU A 47 -21.87 -12.35 -4.64
N ARG A 48 -22.59 -11.81 -3.64
CA ARG A 48 -23.85 -12.41 -3.15
C ARG A 48 -24.93 -12.52 -4.23
N GLU A 49 -24.93 -11.63 -5.23
CA GLU A 49 -25.87 -11.68 -6.36
C GLU A 49 -25.37 -12.59 -7.50
N ARG A 50 -24.05 -12.78 -7.66
CA ARG A 50 -23.42 -13.51 -8.78
C ARG A 50 -22.99 -14.94 -8.49
N ASP A 51 -23.06 -15.41 -7.25
CA ASP A 51 -22.82 -16.82 -6.88
C ASP A 51 -23.77 -17.83 -7.58
N ARG A 52 -24.77 -17.36 -8.36
CA ARG A 52 -25.58 -18.23 -9.23
C ARG A 52 -24.89 -18.67 -10.53
N ASP A 53 -23.86 -17.95 -11.01
CA ASP A 53 -23.28 -18.16 -12.36
C ASP A 53 -21.82 -18.66 -12.39
N GLY A 54 -21.25 -19.09 -11.24
CA GLY A 54 -20.01 -19.87 -11.21
C GLY A 54 -18.71 -19.15 -11.62
N GLN A 55 -18.76 -17.82 -11.77
CA GLN A 55 -17.59 -17.02 -12.10
C GLN A 55 -16.85 -16.61 -10.81
N LYS A 56 -15.66 -17.19 -10.56
CA LYS A 56 -14.76 -16.74 -9.49
C LYS A 56 -14.24 -15.35 -9.81
N ASP A 57 -14.96 -14.31 -9.40
CA ASP A 57 -14.48 -12.94 -9.51
C ASP A 57 -13.34 -12.75 -8.49
N TYR A 58 -12.13 -12.47 -8.99
CA TYR A 58 -11.00 -12.12 -8.14
C TYR A 58 -11.25 -10.72 -7.58
N GLY A 59 -11.62 -10.64 -6.30
CA GLY A 59 -12.02 -9.35 -5.72
C GLY A 59 -10.93 -8.26 -5.79
N ILE A 60 -11.36 -7.01 -5.93
CA ILE A 60 -10.49 -5.86 -6.14
C ILE A 60 -9.77 -5.42 -4.85
N TYR A 61 -8.45 -5.31 -4.91
CA TYR A 61 -7.63 -4.69 -3.88
C TYR A 61 -7.15 -3.30 -4.31
N SER A 62 -7.03 -2.39 -3.35
CA SER A 62 -6.42 -1.08 -3.53
C SER A 62 -5.16 -0.95 -2.67
N VAL A 63 -4.18 -0.19 -3.17
CA VAL A 63 -2.94 0.13 -2.45
C VAL A 63 -2.87 1.64 -2.29
N THR A 64 -2.89 2.10 -1.04
CA THR A 64 -2.86 3.52 -0.70
C THR A 64 -1.47 3.92 -0.21
N PHE A 65 -0.93 5.01 -0.75
CA PHE A 65 0.33 5.60 -0.32
C PHE A 65 0.06 6.92 0.41
N SER A 66 0.43 6.98 1.70
CA SER A 66 0.22 8.16 2.54
C SER A 66 1.55 8.78 2.91
N LEU A 67 1.81 10.01 2.45
CA LEU A 67 3.02 10.75 2.82
C LEU A 67 2.94 11.16 4.30
N ILE A 68 3.99 10.88 5.05
CA ILE A 68 4.11 11.25 6.46
C ILE A 68 4.98 12.51 6.60
N SER A 69 6.17 12.52 5.99
CA SER A 69 7.15 13.58 6.27
C SER A 69 8.29 13.68 5.27
#